data_AF-A0A0E3UV45-F1
#
_entry.id   AF-A0A0E3UV45-F1
#
_cell.length_a   1.000
_cell.length_b   1.000
_cell.length_c   1.000
_cell.angle_alpha   90.00
_cell.angle_beta   90.00
_cell.angle_gamma   90.00
#
_symmetry.space_group_name_H-M   'P 1'
#
loop_
_entity.id
_entity.type
_entity.pdbx_description
1 polymer ?
#
loop_
_entity_poly.entity_id
_entity_poly.type
_entity_poly.pdbx_seq_one_letter_code
_entity_poly.pdbx_strand_id
1 'polypeptide(L)'
;MKKFTFKALVYCVFGVVLMGCDKTEEVGVDPFAASQSKNFGTDPTSCEIIEFDEYNPTESSFGAVTTVYSDNTPVRISAQQRMAKGKYFRQNTALLFDTGAPDRKNQHFRTPSPAAIRPMGKVLTVGRGNNQFASLYNKGCRIEMDFSAMGSINLKGIHVLDITEEESDSKLELLDADDNVIKTMQLPVTGAYGATRLRVDTPGVVKLRVVFGKESARSGGGAIDVIEFCRE
;
A
#
# COMPACT_ATOMS: atom_id res chain seq x y z
N MET A 1 32.33 -63.15 -37.16
CA MET A 1 32.03 -63.78 -38.47
C MET A 1 30.54 -63.61 -38.79
N LYS A 2 30.20 -62.73 -39.75
CA LYS A 2 29.23 -62.91 -40.86
C LYS A 2 28.80 -61.52 -41.33
N LYS A 3 29.19 -61.24 -42.57
CA LYS A 3 28.90 -60.05 -43.38
C LYS A 3 27.52 -60.20 -43.99
N PHE A 4 26.79 -59.10 -44.21
CA PHE A 4 25.97 -58.93 -45.41
C PHE A 4 25.89 -57.44 -45.80
N THR A 5 26.51 -57.19 -46.96
CA THR A 5 26.43 -56.07 -47.91
C THR A 5 25.04 -56.08 -48.61
N PHE A 6 24.48 -55.10 -49.36
CA PHE A 6 24.99 -54.00 -50.20
C PHE A 6 23.77 -53.27 -50.87
N LYS A 7 24.02 -52.06 -51.43
CA LYS A 7 23.28 -51.28 -52.48
C LYS A 7 21.97 -50.55 -52.06
N ALA A 8 21.61 -49.35 -52.55
CA ALA A 8 22.16 -48.36 -53.49
C ALA A 8 21.39 -47.03 -53.22
N LEU A 9 22.06 -45.88 -53.11
CA LEU A 9 22.19 -44.80 -54.10
C LEU A 9 20.85 -44.22 -54.63
N VAL A 10 20.51 -42.98 -54.24
CA VAL A 10 19.99 -41.92 -55.12
C VAL A 10 20.36 -40.54 -54.52
N TYR A 11 20.95 -39.70 -55.38
CA TYR A 11 21.24 -38.28 -55.19
C TYR A 11 19.94 -37.44 -55.15
N CYS A 12 19.86 -36.47 -54.26
CA CYS A 12 19.16 -35.20 -54.54
C CYS A 12 19.92 -34.05 -53.88
N VAL A 13 20.59 -33.27 -54.73
CA VAL A 13 21.04 -31.90 -54.43
C VAL A 13 19.80 -31.02 -54.45
N PHE A 14 19.55 -30.24 -53.39
CA PHE A 14 18.73 -29.03 -53.50
C PHE A 14 19.23 -27.94 -52.53
N GLY A 15 19.77 -26.88 -53.14
CA GLY A 15 19.32 -25.51 -52.93
C GLY A 15 19.45 -24.90 -51.53
N VAL A 16 20.47 -24.06 -51.38
CA VAL A 16 20.57 -22.96 -50.41
C VAL A 16 19.33 -22.06 -50.47
N VAL A 17 18.70 -21.79 -49.33
CA VAL A 17 18.18 -20.45 -48.99
C VAL A 17 18.52 -20.18 -47.53
N LEU A 18 19.54 -19.36 -47.32
CA LEU A 18 19.79 -18.68 -46.05
C LEU A 18 18.69 -17.61 -45.90
N MET A 19 17.59 -17.95 -45.25
CA MET A 19 16.75 -16.94 -44.61
C MET A 19 17.33 -16.72 -43.20
N GLY A 20 18.12 -15.66 -43.06
CA GLY A 20 18.34 -15.06 -41.77
C GLY A 20 16.99 -14.70 -41.18
N CYS A 21 16.54 -15.47 -40.20
CA CYS A 21 15.57 -14.97 -39.24
C CYS A 21 16.30 -13.87 -38.47
N ASP A 22 16.14 -12.63 -38.92
CA ASP A 22 16.16 -11.52 -37.97
C ASP A 22 15.14 -11.90 -36.91
N LYS A 23 15.65 -12.29 -35.74
CA LYS A 23 14.85 -12.34 -34.53
C LYS A 23 14.48 -10.90 -34.25
N THR A 24 13.36 -10.48 -34.82
CA THR A 24 12.62 -9.37 -34.28
C THR A 24 12.33 -9.78 -32.84
N GLU A 25 13.04 -9.18 -31.89
CA GLU A 25 12.63 -9.16 -30.50
C GLU A 25 11.27 -8.46 -30.48
N GLU A 26 10.22 -9.25 -30.66
CA GLU A 26 8.92 -8.88 -30.15
C GLU A 26 9.11 -8.80 -28.65
N VAL A 27 9.29 -7.57 -28.17
CA VAL A 27 9.07 -7.21 -26.77
C VAL A 27 7.66 -7.64 -26.49
N GLY A 28 7.51 -8.86 -25.97
CA GLY A 28 6.28 -9.39 -25.44
C GLY A 28 5.89 -8.51 -24.27
N VAL A 29 5.17 -7.43 -24.57
CA VAL A 29 4.36 -6.72 -23.60
C VAL A 29 3.31 -7.73 -23.19
N ASP A 30 3.55 -8.42 -22.08
CA ASP A 30 2.55 -9.24 -21.43
C ASP A 30 1.35 -8.31 -21.16
N PRO A 31 0.19 -8.50 -21.82
CA PRO A 31 -0.97 -7.65 -21.63
C PRO A 31 -1.56 -7.77 -20.20
N PHE A 32 -1.02 -8.67 -19.37
CA PHE A 32 -1.31 -8.78 -17.94
C PHE A 32 -0.24 -8.20 -17.03
N ALA A 33 0.90 -7.74 -17.55
CA ALA A 33 1.82 -6.87 -16.82
C ALA A 33 1.32 -5.41 -16.83
N ALA A 34 0.02 -5.21 -16.62
CA ALA A 34 -0.44 -3.95 -16.10
C ALA A 34 0.15 -3.84 -14.69
N SER A 35 1.26 -3.13 -14.54
CA SER A 35 1.49 -2.40 -13.31
C SER A 35 0.29 -1.45 -13.20
N GLN A 36 -0.77 -1.94 -12.57
CA GLN A 36 -1.92 -1.10 -12.24
C GLN A 36 -1.39 -0.07 -11.26
N SER A 37 -0.88 1.05 -11.81
CA SER A 37 -0.29 2.12 -11.01
C SER A 37 -1.26 2.45 -9.89
N LYS A 38 -0.74 2.63 -8.68
CA LYS A 38 -1.63 2.79 -7.53
C LYS A 38 -2.40 4.12 -7.51
N ASN A 39 -2.13 4.95 -8.51
CA ASN A 39 -2.40 6.36 -8.62
C ASN A 39 -3.88 6.70 -8.72
N PHE A 40 -4.22 7.92 -8.31
CA PHE A 40 -5.58 8.45 -8.36
C PHE A 40 -5.96 8.97 -9.76
N GLY A 41 -5.16 8.69 -10.79
CA GLY A 41 -5.34 9.26 -12.13
C GLY A 41 -5.04 10.76 -12.20
N THR A 42 -4.25 11.26 -11.25
CA THR A 42 -3.66 12.60 -11.31
C THR A 42 -2.41 12.60 -12.18
N ASP A 43 -2.02 13.79 -12.63
CA ASP A 43 -0.84 14.00 -13.44
C ASP A 43 0.43 13.72 -12.60
N PRO A 44 1.20 12.65 -12.90
CA PRO A 44 2.38 12.26 -12.14
C PRO A 44 3.51 13.30 -12.21
N THR A 45 3.39 14.33 -13.04
CA THR A 45 4.39 15.41 -13.13
C THR A 45 4.23 16.47 -12.03
N SER A 46 3.13 16.48 -11.28
CA SER A 46 2.85 17.50 -10.25
C SER A 46 2.52 16.95 -8.87
N CYS A 47 2.24 15.64 -8.75
CA CYS A 47 1.82 15.02 -7.51
C CYS A 47 2.65 13.77 -7.21
N GLU A 48 2.94 13.58 -5.93
CA GLU A 48 3.71 12.47 -5.38
C GLU A 48 2.79 11.42 -4.75
N ILE A 49 3.28 10.19 -4.72
CA ILE A 49 2.58 9.05 -4.15
C ILE A 49 3.50 8.36 -3.16
N ILE A 50 3.02 8.19 -1.93
CA ILE A 50 3.61 7.28 -0.96
C ILE A 50 2.84 5.97 -1.02
N GLU A 51 3.52 4.91 -1.43
CA GLU A 51 3.05 3.54 -1.32
C GLU A 51 4.01 2.72 -0.47
N PHE A 52 3.50 1.69 0.20
CA PHE A 52 4.30 0.95 1.17
C PHE A 52 4.92 -0.35 0.61
N ASP A 53 4.57 -0.77 -0.61
CA ASP A 53 5.07 -2.00 -1.25
C ASP A 53 6.59 -1.96 -1.44
N GLU A 54 7.06 -0.88 -2.04
CA GLU A 54 8.48 -0.65 -2.33
C GLU A 54 9.24 -0.13 -1.10
N TYR A 55 8.52 0.18 -0.02
CA TYR A 55 9.13 0.75 1.17
C TYR A 55 9.85 -0.32 2.01
N ASN A 56 11.14 -0.08 2.21
CA ASN A 56 11.96 -0.75 3.21
C ASN A 56 12.35 0.29 4.27
N PRO A 57 11.95 0.12 5.54
CA PRO A 57 12.19 1.11 6.58
C PRO A 57 13.68 1.45 6.72
N THR A 58 14.04 2.69 6.37
CA THR A 58 15.38 3.22 6.61
C THR A 58 15.54 3.66 8.07
N GLU A 59 14.43 4.07 8.69
CA GLU A 59 14.33 4.41 10.10
C GLU A 59 13.24 3.55 10.77
N SER A 60 13.65 2.81 11.80
CA SER A 60 12.71 2.12 12.68
C SER A 60 13.11 2.32 14.14
N SER A 61 12.14 2.63 14.99
CA SER A 61 12.35 2.69 16.43
C SER A 61 11.77 1.42 17.03
N PHE A 62 12.67 0.56 17.53
CA PHE A 62 12.34 -0.74 18.12
C PHE A 62 11.55 -1.69 17.19
N GLY A 63 11.58 -1.44 15.88
CA GLY A 63 10.89 -2.21 14.84
C GLY A 63 9.59 -1.58 14.31
N ALA A 64 9.15 -0.44 14.84
CA ALA A 64 8.02 0.32 14.30
C ALA A 64 8.50 1.28 13.22
N VAL A 65 7.70 1.45 12.17
CA VAL A 65 7.99 2.42 11.10
C VAL A 65 7.77 3.83 11.60
N THR A 66 8.82 4.66 11.57
CA THR A 66 8.78 6.03 12.10
C THR A 66 8.75 7.10 11.03
N THR A 67 9.23 6.77 9.83
CA THR A 67 9.44 7.72 8.74
C THR A 67 9.22 6.98 7.43
N VAL A 68 8.71 7.67 6.41
CA VAL A 68 8.83 7.32 4.97
C VAL A 68 9.38 8.55 4.24
N TYR A 69 9.84 8.39 3.01
CA TYR A 69 10.42 9.49 2.23
C TYR A 69 9.66 9.67 0.93
N SER A 70 9.44 10.93 0.55
CA SER A 70 8.97 11.33 -0.77
C SER A 70 9.91 12.39 -1.31
N ASP A 71 10.55 12.11 -2.44
CA ASP A 71 11.67 12.90 -3.00
C ASP A 71 12.67 13.38 -1.94
N ASN A 72 13.26 12.42 -1.21
CA ASN A 72 14.19 12.65 -0.10
C ASN A 72 13.68 13.52 1.07
N THR A 73 12.40 13.88 1.07
CA THR A 73 11.77 14.66 2.14
C THR A 73 11.05 13.71 3.10
N PRO A 74 11.36 13.74 4.41
CA PRO A 74 10.79 12.80 5.35
C PRO A 74 9.33 13.13 5.67
N VAL A 75 8.49 12.09 5.72
CA VAL A 75 7.13 12.12 6.27
C VAL A 75 7.13 11.24 7.50
N ARG A 76 6.90 11.83 8.67
CA ARG A 76 6.94 11.08 9.94
C ARG A 76 5.64 10.31 10.14
N ILE A 77 5.74 9.12 10.71
CA ILE A 77 4.62 8.23 10.97
C ILE A 77 4.52 7.96 12.46
N SER A 78 3.30 8.09 12.99
CA SER A 78 2.94 7.66 14.33
C SER A 78 1.64 6.87 14.27
N ALA A 79 1.72 5.59 14.62
CA ALA A 79 0.54 4.75 14.78
C ALA A 79 0.38 4.30 16.23
N GLN A 80 -0.82 4.42 16.77
CA GLN A 80 -1.08 4.29 18.19
C GLN A 80 -2.34 3.48 18.47
N GLN A 81 -2.25 2.66 19.52
CA GLN A 81 -3.37 1.90 20.04
C GLN A 81 -4.26 2.77 20.92
N ARG A 82 -5.57 2.62 20.79
CA ARG A 82 -6.55 3.24 21.69
C ARG A 82 -6.48 2.58 23.08
N MET A 83 -6.46 3.41 24.10
CA MET A 83 -6.57 3.06 25.51
C MET A 83 -7.97 3.36 26.03
N ALA A 84 -8.20 3.10 27.32
CA ALA A 84 -9.46 3.49 27.97
C ALA A 84 -9.71 5.00 27.88
N LYS A 85 -11.00 5.37 27.79
CA LYS A 85 -11.46 6.77 27.74
C LYS A 85 -10.95 7.58 26.54
N GLY A 86 -10.82 6.94 25.37
CA GLY A 86 -10.44 7.62 24.11
C GLY A 86 -8.98 8.07 24.03
N LYS A 87 -8.15 7.81 25.05
CA LYS A 87 -6.72 8.13 25.02
C LYS A 87 -5.97 7.19 24.08
N TYR A 88 -4.78 7.58 23.63
CA TYR A 88 -3.93 6.74 22.80
C TYR A 88 -2.59 6.46 23.48
N PHE A 89 -2.06 5.26 23.25
CA PHE A 89 -0.75 4.87 23.74
C PHE A 89 0.32 5.75 23.06
N ARG A 90 1.31 6.25 23.82
CA ARG A 90 2.31 7.20 23.28
C ARG A 90 3.34 6.54 22.37
N GLN A 91 3.63 5.27 22.60
CA GLN A 91 4.60 4.52 21.81
C GLN A 91 4.06 4.29 20.40
N ASN A 92 4.90 4.56 19.41
CA ASN A 92 4.61 4.21 18.03
C ASN A 92 4.63 2.69 17.87
N THR A 93 3.54 2.14 17.33
CA THR A 93 3.38 0.73 16.98
C THR A 93 2.98 0.59 15.51
N ALA A 94 3.46 1.51 14.66
CA ALA A 94 3.28 1.44 13.21
C ALA A 94 3.93 0.17 12.64
N LEU A 95 3.13 -0.56 11.87
CA LEU A 95 3.49 -1.84 11.29
C LEU A 95 3.20 -1.79 9.79
N LEU A 96 4.14 -2.27 8.99
CA LEU A 96 3.88 -2.60 7.59
C LEU A 96 3.47 -4.06 7.53
N PHE A 97 2.23 -4.28 7.10
CA PHE A 97 1.64 -5.60 7.01
C PHE A 97 1.50 -6.01 5.55
N ASP A 98 2.11 -7.14 5.18
CA ASP A 98 2.01 -7.70 3.84
C ASP A 98 0.72 -8.52 3.68
N THR A 99 -0.23 -7.96 2.93
CA THR A 99 -1.52 -8.58 2.63
C THR A 99 -1.43 -9.69 1.57
N GLY A 100 -0.32 -9.76 0.81
CA GLY A 100 -0.03 -10.86 -0.12
C GLY A 100 0.54 -12.09 0.60
N ALA A 101 1.29 -11.86 1.69
CA ALA A 101 1.91 -12.89 2.50
C ALA A 101 1.60 -12.75 4.01
N PRO A 102 0.31 -12.78 4.42
CA PRO A 102 -0.06 -12.62 5.82
C PRO A 102 0.44 -13.78 6.69
N ASP A 103 0.78 -13.45 7.94
CA ASP A 103 1.17 -14.43 8.93
C ASP A 103 -0.02 -15.36 9.33
N ARG A 104 0.29 -16.44 10.05
CA ARG A 104 -0.70 -17.44 10.48
C ARG A 104 -1.86 -16.84 11.30
N LYS A 105 -1.62 -15.79 12.10
CA LYS A 105 -2.64 -15.16 12.94
C LYS A 105 -3.54 -14.21 12.14
N ASN A 106 -3.03 -13.68 11.03
CA ASN A 106 -3.72 -12.71 10.17
C ASN A 106 -4.00 -13.29 8.78
N GLN A 107 -4.03 -14.61 8.62
CA GLN A 107 -4.13 -15.31 7.33
C GLN A 107 -5.34 -14.91 6.47
N HIS A 108 -6.37 -14.33 7.11
CA HIS A 108 -7.59 -13.84 6.47
C HIS A 108 -7.47 -12.40 5.96
N PHE A 109 -6.51 -11.62 6.45
CA PHE A 109 -6.19 -10.29 5.95
C PHE A 109 -5.41 -10.42 4.64
N ARG A 110 -6.12 -10.82 3.59
CA ARG A 110 -5.59 -10.95 2.23
C ARG A 110 -6.32 -10.01 1.30
N THR A 111 -5.56 -9.41 0.41
CA THR A 111 -6.09 -8.69 -0.75
C THR A 111 -5.57 -9.36 -2.04
N PRO A 112 -6.35 -9.38 -3.14
CA PRO A 112 -7.72 -8.91 -3.22
C PRO A 112 -8.67 -9.84 -2.44
N SER A 113 -9.65 -9.24 -1.77
CA SER A 113 -10.87 -9.88 -1.29
C SER A 113 -12.00 -9.50 -2.27
N PRO A 114 -13.20 -10.09 -2.20
CA PRO A 114 -14.34 -9.58 -2.97
C PRO A 114 -14.62 -8.08 -2.78
N ALA A 115 -14.10 -7.49 -1.69
CA ALA A 115 -14.22 -6.09 -1.35
C ALA A 115 -12.94 -5.26 -1.60
N ALA A 116 -11.83 -5.87 -2.05
CA ALA A 116 -10.61 -5.15 -2.41
C ALA A 116 -10.37 -5.21 -3.91
N ILE A 117 -10.26 -4.03 -4.51
CA ILE A 117 -10.26 -3.80 -5.97
C ILE A 117 -9.05 -4.46 -6.67
N ARG A 118 -7.98 -4.75 -5.91
CA ARG A 118 -6.72 -5.38 -6.38
C ARG A 118 -5.87 -5.85 -5.18
N PRO A 119 -4.78 -6.62 -5.39
CA PRO A 119 -3.77 -6.81 -4.36
C PRO A 119 -3.20 -5.46 -3.89
N MET A 120 -3.08 -5.29 -2.59
CA MET A 120 -2.60 -4.06 -1.94
C MET A 120 -1.15 -4.18 -1.47
N GLY A 121 -0.59 -5.40 -1.44
CA GLY A 121 0.78 -5.64 -0.99
C GLY A 121 0.96 -5.26 0.49
N LYS A 122 1.99 -4.48 0.81
CA LYS A 122 2.23 -3.93 2.13
C LYS A 122 1.33 -2.72 2.38
N VAL A 123 0.72 -2.71 3.56
CA VAL A 123 -0.12 -1.60 4.03
C VAL A 123 0.33 -1.12 5.39
N LEU A 124 0.10 0.15 5.70
CA LEU A 124 0.41 0.72 7.01
C LEU A 124 -0.76 0.51 7.97
N THR A 125 -0.48 -0.15 9.09
CA THR A 125 -1.45 -0.49 10.13
C THR A 125 -0.83 -0.39 11.53
N VAL A 126 -1.56 -0.80 12.56
CA VAL A 126 -1.15 -0.72 13.97
C VAL A 126 -0.93 -2.13 14.51
N GLY A 127 0.29 -2.39 14.98
CA GLY A 127 0.64 -3.65 15.66
C GLY A 127 0.26 -3.63 17.15
N ARG A 128 0.11 -4.82 17.74
CA ARG A 128 0.00 -4.99 19.21
C ARG A 128 1.29 -4.66 19.97
N GLY A 129 2.39 -4.58 19.24
CA GLY A 129 3.68 -4.10 19.71
C GLY A 129 4.39 -3.41 18.55
N ASN A 130 5.64 -3.05 18.76
CA ASN A 130 6.45 -2.27 17.84
C ASN A 130 7.48 -3.11 17.07
N ASN A 131 7.25 -4.40 16.85
CA ASN A 131 8.15 -5.24 16.06
C ASN A 131 7.49 -5.70 14.76
N GLN A 132 8.30 -6.05 13.75
CA GLN A 132 7.83 -6.47 12.42
C GLN A 132 6.98 -7.75 12.40
N PHE A 133 6.92 -8.49 13.51
CA PHE A 133 6.10 -9.71 13.67
C PHE A 133 4.91 -9.48 14.60
N ALA A 134 4.59 -8.23 14.92
CA ALA A 134 3.48 -7.89 15.78
C ALA A 134 2.17 -8.28 15.09
N SER A 135 1.29 -8.97 15.81
CA SER A 135 -0.07 -9.20 15.35
C SER A 135 -0.81 -7.87 15.21
N LEU A 136 -1.79 -7.80 14.31
CA LEU A 136 -2.65 -6.63 14.13
C LEU A 136 -3.40 -6.27 15.43
N TYR A 137 -3.53 -4.97 15.67
CA TYR A 137 -4.35 -4.41 16.75
C TYR A 137 -5.69 -3.97 16.18
N ASN A 138 -6.79 -4.44 16.77
CA ASN A 138 -8.15 -4.24 16.26
C ASN A 138 -9.12 -3.67 17.31
N LYS A 139 -8.61 -3.01 18.35
CA LYS A 139 -9.42 -2.49 19.47
C LYS A 139 -9.45 -0.96 19.52
N GLY A 140 -9.28 -0.32 18.37
CA GLY A 140 -9.22 1.12 18.21
C GLY A 140 -7.80 1.56 17.89
N CYS A 141 -7.65 2.20 16.73
CA CYS A 141 -6.35 2.59 16.19
C CYS A 141 -6.38 4.04 15.74
N ARG A 142 -5.20 4.65 15.73
CA ARG A 142 -4.97 5.93 15.06
C ARG A 142 -3.63 5.88 14.33
N ILE A 143 -3.61 6.35 13.10
CA ILE A 143 -2.40 6.55 12.32
C ILE A 143 -2.30 8.04 12.01
N GLU A 144 -1.13 8.63 12.19
CA GLU A 144 -0.82 10.01 11.84
C GLU A 144 0.41 10.03 10.93
N MET A 145 0.32 10.81 9.86
CA MET A 145 1.43 11.12 8.94
C MET A 145 1.66 12.63 8.95
N ASP A 146 2.91 13.04 9.19
CA ASP A 146 3.32 14.42 9.34
C ASP A 146 4.22 14.84 8.17
N PHE A 147 3.69 15.74 7.36
CA PHE A 147 4.28 16.30 6.14
C PHE A 147 4.98 17.63 6.39
N SER A 148 5.15 18.08 7.64
CA SER A 148 5.72 19.40 7.98
C SER A 148 7.10 19.67 7.38
N ALA A 149 7.89 18.63 7.08
CA ALA A 149 9.17 18.80 6.37
C ALA A 149 9.01 19.31 4.92
N MET A 150 7.81 19.22 4.35
CA MET A 150 7.41 19.77 3.05
C MET A 150 6.71 21.13 3.17
N GLY A 151 6.49 21.64 4.39
CA GLY A 151 5.56 22.75 4.64
C GLY A 151 4.13 22.25 4.72
N SER A 152 3.30 22.64 3.75
CA SER A 152 1.95 22.12 3.53
C SER A 152 1.84 21.42 2.18
N ILE A 153 0.90 20.49 2.09
CA ILE A 153 0.60 19.74 0.87
C ILE A 153 -0.88 19.89 0.52
N ASN A 154 -1.19 19.64 -0.76
CA ASN A 154 -2.55 19.38 -1.20
C ASN A 154 -2.80 17.86 -1.25
N LEU A 155 -3.53 17.34 -0.27
CA LEU A 155 -3.88 15.92 -0.21
C LEU A 155 -4.97 15.60 -1.25
N LYS A 156 -4.66 14.71 -2.20
CA LYS A 156 -5.57 14.30 -3.28
C LYS A 156 -6.37 13.07 -2.91
N GLY A 157 -5.77 12.11 -2.21
CA GLY A 157 -6.52 10.98 -1.68
C GLY A 157 -5.67 9.94 -0.98
N ILE A 158 -6.37 8.96 -0.41
CA ILE A 158 -5.79 7.83 0.33
C ILE A 158 -6.52 6.53 0.03
N HIS A 159 -5.85 5.40 0.13
CA HIS A 159 -6.52 4.11 0.25
C HIS A 159 -6.74 3.75 1.72
N VAL A 160 -7.95 3.30 2.02
CA VAL A 160 -8.34 2.83 3.35
C VAL A 160 -8.85 1.40 3.26
N LEU A 161 -8.52 0.59 4.26
CA LEU A 161 -8.79 -0.84 4.26
C LEU A 161 -9.36 -1.30 5.60
N ASP A 162 -10.11 -2.41 5.53
CA ASP A 162 -10.62 -3.17 6.66
C ASP A 162 -11.44 -2.31 7.65
N ILE A 163 -12.40 -1.58 7.09
CA ILE A 163 -13.43 -0.85 7.83
C ILE A 163 -14.70 -1.69 7.84
N THR A 164 -14.99 -2.31 8.97
CA THR A 164 -16.22 -3.09 9.19
C THR A 164 -17.40 -2.20 9.61
N GLU A 165 -18.62 -2.75 9.61
CA GLU A 165 -19.82 -2.04 10.08
C GLU A 165 -19.69 -1.54 11.53
N GLU A 166 -19.01 -2.31 12.38
CA GLU A 166 -18.71 -1.95 13.78
C GLU A 166 -17.71 -0.78 13.91
N GLU A 167 -17.10 -0.37 12.79
CA GLU A 167 -16.10 0.68 12.66
C GLU A 167 -16.59 1.82 11.76
N SER A 168 -17.89 1.91 11.48
CA SER A 168 -18.52 2.94 10.63
C SER A 168 -18.30 4.40 11.09
N ASP A 169 -17.95 4.62 12.36
CA ASP A 169 -17.54 5.93 12.90
C ASP A 169 -16.04 6.25 12.67
N SER A 170 -15.35 5.47 11.82
CA SER A 170 -13.96 5.75 11.44
C SER A 170 -13.87 7.03 10.63
N LYS A 171 -12.84 7.84 10.87
CA LYS A 171 -12.69 9.16 10.25
C LYS A 171 -11.27 9.46 9.80
N LEU A 172 -11.22 10.30 8.79
CA LEU A 172 -10.05 11.04 8.32
C LEU A 172 -10.12 12.47 8.87
N GLU A 173 -9.05 12.93 9.51
CA GLU A 173 -8.84 14.31 9.95
C GLU A 173 -7.61 14.86 9.23
N LEU A 174 -7.76 16.05 8.64
CA LEU A 174 -6.66 16.81 8.04
C LEU A 174 -6.38 18.02 8.91
N LEU A 175 -5.10 18.25 9.21
CA LEU A 175 -4.68 19.30 10.11
C LEU A 175 -3.67 20.24 9.45
N ASP A 176 -3.73 21.52 9.82
CA ASP A 176 -2.76 22.55 9.43
C ASP A 176 -1.50 22.53 10.33
N ALA A 177 -0.63 23.53 10.13
CA ALA A 177 0.63 23.67 10.88
C ALA A 177 0.43 23.93 12.38
N ASP A 178 -0.74 24.45 12.78
CA ASP A 178 -1.09 24.82 14.14
C ASP A 178 -1.88 23.70 14.85
N ASP A 179 -1.94 22.50 14.26
CA ASP A 179 -2.72 21.36 14.73
C ASP A 179 -4.24 21.60 14.75
N ASN A 180 -4.74 22.58 13.98
CA ASN A 180 -6.19 22.77 13.81
C ASN A 180 -6.70 21.80 12.75
N VAL A 181 -7.86 21.18 13.02
CA VAL A 181 -8.54 20.33 12.03
C VAL A 181 -9.17 21.23 10.96
N ILE A 182 -8.65 21.16 9.74
CA ILE A 182 -9.17 21.89 8.57
C ILE A 182 -10.23 21.09 7.81
N LYS A 183 -10.23 19.77 7.92
CA LYS A 183 -11.26 18.91 7.33
C LYS A 183 -11.42 17.60 8.09
N THR A 184 -12.67 17.15 8.20
CA THR A 184 -12.99 15.80 8.68
C THR A 184 -13.86 15.09 7.64
N MET A 185 -13.55 13.84 7.34
CA MET A 185 -14.34 12.97 6.45
C MET A 185 -14.58 11.63 7.13
N GLN A 186 -15.80 11.11 7.03
CA GLN A 186 -16.07 9.74 7.45
C GLN A 186 -15.47 8.76 6.44
N LEU A 187 -14.89 7.67 6.95
CA LEU A 187 -14.41 6.59 6.10
C LEU A 187 -15.59 5.70 5.68
N PRO A 188 -15.68 5.32 4.40
CA PRO A 188 -16.66 4.33 3.97
C PRO A 188 -16.40 2.97 4.61
N VAL A 189 -17.48 2.24 4.94
CA VAL A 189 -17.41 0.83 5.30
C VAL A 189 -16.94 0.04 4.08
N THR A 190 -15.79 -0.60 4.19
CA THR A 190 -15.23 -1.46 3.14
C THR A 190 -15.62 -2.92 3.31
N GLY A 191 -16.09 -3.30 4.51
CA GLY A 191 -16.18 -4.70 4.92
C GLY A 191 -14.83 -5.27 5.33
N ALA A 192 -14.86 -6.48 5.89
CA ALA A 192 -13.68 -7.19 6.35
C ALA A 192 -12.68 -7.40 5.20
N TYR A 193 -11.46 -6.90 5.37
CA TYR A 193 -10.37 -6.95 4.39
C TYR A 193 -10.72 -6.30 3.05
N GLY A 194 -11.77 -5.47 3.02
CA GLY A 194 -12.08 -4.64 1.87
C GLY A 194 -11.13 -3.47 1.76
N ALA A 195 -11.01 -2.90 0.56
CA ALA A 195 -10.19 -1.73 0.31
C ALA A 195 -10.95 -0.79 -0.59
N THR A 196 -10.91 0.50 -0.28
CA THR A 196 -11.49 1.52 -1.14
C THR A 196 -10.63 2.75 -1.20
N ARG A 197 -10.87 3.52 -2.25
CA ARG A 197 -10.18 4.74 -2.56
C ARG A 197 -11.01 5.93 -2.06
N LEU A 198 -10.41 6.75 -1.21
CA LEU A 198 -11.02 7.98 -0.71
C LEU A 198 -10.39 9.20 -1.40
N ARG A 199 -11.17 9.88 -2.24
CA ARG A 199 -10.77 11.14 -2.87
C ARG A 199 -11.07 12.30 -1.91
N VAL A 200 -10.09 13.19 -1.70
CA VAL A 200 -10.17 14.22 -0.65
C VAL A 200 -10.05 15.63 -1.23
N ASP A 201 -9.00 15.89 -2.02
CA ASP A 201 -8.63 17.18 -2.62
C ASP A 201 -8.71 18.35 -1.63
N THR A 202 -7.66 18.54 -0.83
CA THR A 202 -7.62 19.54 0.25
C THR A 202 -6.22 20.14 0.39
N PRO A 203 -6.05 21.46 0.13
CA PRO A 203 -4.80 22.18 0.33
C PRO A 203 -4.54 22.50 1.81
N GLY A 204 -3.32 22.96 2.13
CA GLY A 204 -2.93 23.41 3.46
C GLY A 204 -2.73 22.29 4.48
N VAL A 205 -2.62 21.04 4.05
CA VAL A 205 -2.49 19.88 4.95
C VAL A 205 -1.05 19.74 5.40
N VAL A 206 -0.82 19.74 6.71
CA VAL A 206 0.48 19.44 7.32
C VAL A 206 0.45 18.07 7.97
N LYS A 207 -0.69 17.66 8.54
CA LYS A 207 -0.85 16.31 9.11
C LYS A 207 -2.12 15.63 8.59
N LEU A 208 -1.95 14.37 8.26
CA LEU A 208 -3.00 13.41 7.96
C LEU A 208 -3.20 12.54 9.20
N ARG A 209 -4.41 12.48 9.74
CA ARG A 209 -4.75 11.58 10.84
C ARG A 209 -5.94 10.71 10.48
N VAL A 210 -5.78 9.41 10.62
CA VAL A 210 -6.83 8.42 10.41
C VAL A 210 -7.16 7.76 11.74
N VAL A 211 -8.42 7.82 12.14
CA VAL A 211 -8.94 7.23 13.37
C VAL A 211 -9.87 6.08 12.99
N PHE A 212 -9.55 4.88 13.47
CA PHE A 212 -10.34 3.69 13.21
C PHE A 212 -11.27 3.39 14.38
N GLY A 213 -12.53 3.17 14.04
CA GLY A 213 -13.64 2.89 14.95
C GLY A 213 -14.04 4.09 15.83
N LYS A 214 -15.20 3.94 16.47
CA LYS A 214 -15.74 4.94 17.39
C LYS A 214 -14.82 5.16 18.59
N GLU A 215 -14.62 6.42 18.98
CA GLU A 215 -13.68 6.71 20.08
C GLU A 215 -14.09 6.16 21.45
N SER A 216 -15.40 5.93 21.64
CA SER A 216 -15.95 5.30 22.83
C SER A 216 -15.97 3.77 22.78
N ALA A 217 -15.62 3.15 21.64
CA ALA A 217 -15.66 1.71 21.44
C ALA A 217 -14.26 1.09 21.43
N ARG A 218 -14.22 -0.25 21.57
CA ARG A 218 -13.00 -1.06 21.41
C ARG A 218 -13.02 -1.82 20.08
N SER A 219 -13.33 -1.10 19.01
CA SER A 219 -13.24 -1.52 17.61
C SER A 219 -12.35 -0.54 16.86
N GLY A 220 -11.75 -0.98 15.75
CA GLY A 220 -10.83 -0.20 14.92
C GLY A 220 -9.52 -0.93 14.72
N GLY A 221 -9.37 -1.62 13.59
CA GLY A 221 -8.15 -2.33 13.17
C GLY A 221 -7.67 -2.04 11.76
N GLY A 222 -8.29 -1.06 11.09
CA GLY A 222 -8.03 -0.77 9.68
C GLY A 222 -6.59 -0.40 9.33
N ALA A 223 -6.37 -0.26 8.03
CA ALA A 223 -5.07 0.10 7.47
C ALA A 223 -5.20 1.20 6.42
N ILE A 224 -4.08 1.84 6.10
CA ILE A 224 -3.97 2.77 4.99
C ILE A 224 -2.87 2.34 4.03
N ASP A 225 -3.04 2.72 2.78
CA ASP A 225 -2.04 2.62 1.73
C ASP A 225 -2.23 3.79 0.75
N VAL A 226 -1.30 3.96 -0.18
CA VAL A 226 -1.38 4.91 -1.31
C VAL A 226 -1.84 6.30 -0.89
N ILE A 227 -0.91 7.12 -0.43
CA ILE A 227 -1.18 8.50 -0.08
C ILE A 227 -0.72 9.36 -1.23
N GLU A 228 -1.67 10.03 -1.88
CA GLU A 228 -1.39 10.91 -3.00
C GLU A 228 -1.57 12.38 -2.61
N PHE A 229 -0.57 13.19 -2.93
CA PHE A 229 -0.55 14.60 -2.61
C PHE A 229 0.29 15.38 -3.61
N CYS A 230 0.12 16.69 -3.65
CA CYS A 230 0.95 17.58 -4.46
C CYS A 230 1.59 18.60 -3.52
N ARG A 231 2.87 18.93 -3.73
CA ARG A 231 3.52 20.02 -3.00
C ARG A 231 2.90 21.36 -3.40
N GLU A 232 2.89 22.28 -2.45
CA GLU A 232 2.47 23.68 -2.66
C GLU A 232 3.65 24.59 -3.06
#